data_AF-A0A3P6E700-F1
#
_entry.id   AF-A0A3P6E700-F1
#
_cell.length_a   1.000
_cell.length_b   1.000
_cell.length_c   1.000
_cell.angle_alpha   90.00
_cell.angle_beta   90.00
_cell.angle_gamma   90.00
#
_symmetry.space_group_name_H-M   'P 1'
#
loop_
_entity.id
_entity.type
_entity.pdbx_description
1 polymer ?
#
loop_
_entity_poly.entity_id
_entity_poly.type
_entity_poly.pdbx_seq_one_letter_code
_entity_poly.pdbx_strand_id
1 'polypeptide(L)'
;MGFVGDSISRNQVQSLLCLLSRVEYPEDISSSPDIAFKVWNYTSYNFILHVMWSPYLPDPIDAKSNFFSLYLDQYDTKWTSQINQLDYLIISSGHWFYRPLIFYENEKLSGCQYCSLPNTTELPLHYGYTKALRTSLRAILENFTGLAILRSFSPQHFEGGPWNKGGDCARTRPYRRNETIPEVSDLKIHDIQLEEFRAAEEEMEKKMGLRLRLMNTTQAMLLRPDGHPGRYGHLQTEEVSSRNDCIHWCLPGPIDTWNDILLQMMKTEK
;
A
#
# COMPACT_ATOMS: atom_id res chain seq x y z
N MET A 1 5.55 10.00 -12.59
CA MET A 1 5.61 8.87 -11.61
C MET A 1 4.37 8.89 -10.75
N GLY A 2 3.70 7.75 -10.57
CA GLY A 2 2.51 7.63 -9.73
C GLY A 2 2.64 6.59 -8.63
N PHE A 3 2.03 6.86 -7.49
CA PHE A 3 1.88 5.95 -6.35
C PHE A 3 0.40 5.69 -6.12
N VAL A 4 -0.02 4.43 -6.21
CA VAL A 4 -1.39 4.00 -5.90
C VAL A 4 -1.40 3.08 -4.69
N GLY A 5 -2.30 3.34 -3.75
CA GLY A 5 -2.41 2.48 -2.57
C GLY A 5 -3.06 3.11 -1.36
N ASP A 6 -2.65 2.61 -0.20
CA ASP A 6 -3.13 3.02 1.13
C ASP A 6 -2.26 4.11 1.78
N SER A 7 -2.45 4.31 3.09
CA SER A 7 -1.73 5.33 3.86
C SER A 7 -0.23 5.09 3.95
N ILE A 8 0.24 3.85 3.76
CA ILE A 8 1.66 3.53 3.73
C ILE A 8 2.28 3.91 2.38
N SER A 9 1.52 3.78 1.29
CA SER A 9 1.90 4.36 -0.01
C SER A 9 2.10 5.88 0.11
N ARG A 10 1.16 6.59 0.76
CA ARG A 10 1.29 8.02 1.04
C ARG A 10 2.48 8.35 1.95
N ASN A 11 2.75 7.52 2.96
CA ASN A 11 3.89 7.69 3.85
C ASN A 11 5.22 7.60 3.08
N GLN A 12 5.33 6.70 2.10
CA GLN A 12 6.50 6.62 1.21
C GLN A 12 6.66 7.89 0.37
N VAL A 13 5.55 8.42 -0.15
CA VAL A 13 5.56 9.66 -0.93
C VAL A 13 5.96 10.85 -0.08
N GLN A 14 5.50 10.93 1.17
CA GLN A 14 5.94 11.97 2.10
C GLN A 14 7.45 11.92 2.35
N SER A 15 8.03 10.73 2.51
CA SER A 15 9.49 10.55 2.53
C SER A 15 10.14 11.08 1.25
N LEU A 16 9.59 10.71 0.08
CA LEU A 16 10.13 11.13 -1.22
C LEU A 16 10.10 12.66 -1.39
N LEU A 17 8.99 13.30 -1.00
CA LEU A 17 8.88 14.76 -1.00
C LEU A 17 9.95 15.40 -0.11
N CYS A 18 10.20 14.86 1.09
CA CYS A 18 11.27 15.35 1.97
C CYS A 18 12.67 15.19 1.33
N LEU A 19 12.94 14.06 0.69
CA LEU A 19 14.22 13.81 0.02
C LEU A 19 14.43 14.79 -1.16
N LEU A 20 13.40 14.99 -1.98
CA LEU A 20 13.46 15.90 -3.13
C LEU A 20 13.44 17.38 -2.75
N SER A 21 12.88 17.75 -1.60
CA SER A 21 12.87 19.13 -1.09
C SER A 21 14.27 19.72 -0.86
N ARG A 22 15.30 18.87 -0.83
CA ARG A 22 16.71 19.28 -0.79
C ARG A 22 17.19 19.99 -2.05
N VAL A 23 16.50 19.78 -3.18
CA VAL A 23 16.85 20.37 -4.48
C VAL A 23 15.76 21.28 -5.03
N GLU A 24 14.48 20.93 -4.86
CA GLU A 24 13.35 21.76 -5.31
C GLU A 24 12.11 21.45 -4.48
N TYR A 25 11.34 22.48 -4.13
CA TYR A 25 9.99 22.30 -3.59
C TYR A 25 9.00 22.23 -4.75
N PRO A 26 8.15 21.20 -4.82
CA PRO A 26 7.22 21.09 -5.93
C PRO A 26 6.04 22.05 -5.81
N GLU A 27 5.47 22.39 -6.95
CA GLU A 27 4.18 23.07 -7.04
C GLU A 27 3.05 22.06 -6.96
N ASP A 28 2.05 22.33 -6.12
CA ASP A 28 0.82 21.54 -6.07
C ASP A 28 -0.12 21.97 -7.20
N ILE A 29 -0.28 21.10 -8.19
CA ILE A 29 -1.10 21.33 -9.38
C ILE A 29 -2.37 20.47 -9.38
N SER A 30 -2.79 20.00 -8.21
CA SER A 30 -3.98 19.15 -8.05
C SER A 30 -5.24 19.89 -8.54
N SER A 31 -6.11 19.19 -9.28
CA SER A 31 -7.38 19.75 -9.78
C SER A 31 -8.45 19.94 -8.70
N SER A 32 -8.24 19.37 -7.51
CA SER A 32 -9.17 19.35 -6.40
C SER A 32 -8.41 19.54 -5.08
N PRO A 33 -9.05 20.13 -4.04
CA PRO A 33 -8.50 20.15 -2.69
C PRO A 33 -8.51 18.76 -2.01
N ASP A 34 -9.11 17.75 -2.64
CA ASP A 34 -9.13 16.38 -2.13
C ASP A 34 -7.71 15.84 -1.91
N ILE A 35 -7.45 15.32 -0.72
CA ILE A 35 -6.16 14.72 -0.35
C ILE A 35 -6.00 13.29 -0.86
N ALA A 36 -7.06 12.68 -1.38
CA ALA A 36 -7.05 11.35 -1.97
C ALA A 36 -6.23 11.31 -3.27
N PHE A 37 -6.26 12.39 -4.06
CA PHE A 37 -5.52 12.50 -5.32
C PHE A 37 -4.70 13.78 -5.36
N LYS A 38 -3.38 13.65 -5.34
CA LYS A 38 -2.46 14.80 -5.34
C LYS A 38 -1.49 14.72 -6.50
N VAL A 39 -1.25 15.86 -7.13
CA VAL A 39 -0.29 15.99 -8.22
C VAL A 39 0.67 17.12 -7.91
N TRP A 40 1.96 16.78 -7.91
CA TRP A 40 3.06 17.71 -7.66
C TRP A 40 3.95 17.82 -8.89
N ASN A 41 4.30 19.05 -9.27
CA ASN A 41 5.18 19.34 -10.39
C ASN A 41 6.52 19.90 -9.90
N TYR A 42 7.60 19.24 -10.30
CA TYR A 42 8.98 19.70 -10.15
C TYR A 42 9.40 20.34 -11.48
N THR A 43 9.09 21.62 -11.62
CA THR A 43 9.16 22.36 -12.90
C THR A 43 10.56 22.33 -13.50
N SER A 44 11.60 22.44 -12.67
CA SER A 44 13.00 22.45 -13.13
C SER A 44 13.45 21.12 -13.74
N TYR A 45 12.74 20.03 -13.43
CA TYR A 45 13.08 18.67 -13.87
C TYR A 45 12.04 18.05 -14.80
N ASN A 46 10.96 18.77 -15.13
CA ASN A 46 9.80 18.22 -15.84
C ASN A 46 9.33 16.89 -15.23
N PHE A 47 9.30 16.84 -13.89
CA PHE A 47 8.97 15.64 -13.13
C PHE A 47 7.65 15.81 -12.40
N ILE A 48 6.68 14.96 -12.73
CA ILE A 48 5.37 14.92 -12.09
C ILE A 48 5.31 13.74 -11.12
N LEU A 49 4.91 14.02 -9.88
CA LEU A 49 4.63 13.04 -8.84
C LEU A 49 3.14 13.01 -8.55
N HIS A 50 2.52 11.85 -8.73
CA HIS A 50 1.09 11.64 -8.59
C HIS A 50 0.80 10.64 -7.45
N VAL A 51 -0.10 10.99 -6.54
CA VAL A 51 -0.65 10.09 -5.52
C VAL A 51 -2.09 9.79 -5.83
N MET A 52 -2.45 8.51 -5.81
CA MET A 52 -3.78 7.98 -6.06
C MET A 52 -4.21 7.11 -4.88
N TRP A 53 -5.12 7.62 -4.07
CA TRP A 53 -5.67 6.87 -2.94
C TRP A 53 -6.62 5.78 -3.43
N SER A 54 -6.18 4.54 -3.32
CA SER A 54 -7.00 3.35 -3.54
C SER A 54 -6.55 2.28 -2.54
N PRO A 55 -7.02 2.34 -1.29
CA PRO A 55 -6.48 1.53 -0.21
C PRO A 55 -6.75 0.03 -0.40
N TYR A 56 -7.78 -0.31 -1.19
CA TYR A 56 -8.11 -1.69 -1.53
C TYR A 56 -7.61 -2.09 -2.91
N LEU A 57 -7.44 -1.13 -3.84
CA LEU A 57 -7.07 -1.26 -5.25
C LEU A 57 -8.20 -1.52 -6.27
N PRO A 58 -9.11 -2.50 -6.15
CA PRO A 58 -10.22 -2.67 -7.08
C PRO A 58 -11.40 -1.76 -6.72
N ASP A 59 -12.43 -1.78 -7.56
CA ASP A 59 -13.52 -0.78 -7.51
C ASP A 59 -14.26 -0.79 -6.16
N PRO A 60 -14.25 0.33 -5.41
CA PRO A 60 -14.98 0.45 -4.17
C PRO A 60 -16.46 0.77 -4.44
N ILE A 61 -17.34 0.11 -3.70
CA ILE A 61 -18.75 0.43 -3.68
C ILE A 61 -18.98 1.45 -2.57
N ASP A 62 -19.63 2.57 -2.89
CA ASP A 62 -19.99 3.60 -1.92
C ASP A 62 -20.63 2.97 -0.69
N ALA A 63 -20.08 3.31 0.48
CA ALA A 63 -20.48 2.70 1.74
C ALA A 63 -21.94 3.06 2.05
N LYS A 64 -22.85 2.11 1.84
CA LYS A 64 -24.26 2.22 2.29
C LYS A 64 -24.44 1.85 3.77
N SER A 65 -23.37 1.43 4.44
CA SER A 65 -23.39 0.90 5.81
C SER A 65 -22.04 1.14 6.51
N ASN A 66 -21.88 0.63 7.74
CA ASN A 66 -20.60 0.64 8.47
C ASN A 66 -19.52 -0.27 7.86
N PHE A 67 -19.82 -0.99 6.77
CA PHE A 67 -18.89 -1.87 6.06
C PHE A 67 -18.37 -1.20 4.78
N PHE A 68 -17.12 -1.48 4.45
CA PHE A 68 -16.57 -1.20 3.13
C PHE A 68 -16.93 -2.34 2.18
N SER A 69 -17.31 -2.00 0.96
CA SER A 69 -17.75 -2.97 -0.04
C SER A 69 -16.89 -2.85 -1.29
N LEU A 70 -16.50 -3.98 -1.88
CA LEU A 70 -15.59 -4.02 -3.03
C LEU A 70 -16.12 -4.94 -4.11
N TYR A 71 -16.02 -4.51 -5.37
CA TYR A 71 -16.08 -5.43 -6.51
C TYR A 71 -14.70 -6.05 -6.72
N LEU A 72 -14.56 -7.36 -6.49
CA LEU A 72 -13.27 -8.04 -6.59
C LEU A 72 -12.83 -8.31 -8.02
N ASP A 73 -13.72 -8.13 -9.00
CA ASP A 73 -13.52 -8.40 -10.42
C ASP A 73 -13.57 -7.15 -11.31
N GLN A 74 -13.74 -5.96 -10.72
CA GLN A 74 -13.81 -4.67 -11.44
C GLN A 74 -12.63 -3.76 -11.11
N TYR A 75 -12.22 -2.97 -12.11
CA TYR A 75 -11.14 -2.00 -11.99
C TYR A 75 -11.67 -0.70 -11.39
N ASP A 76 -10.97 -0.18 -10.38
CA ASP A 76 -11.24 1.18 -9.90
C ASP A 76 -10.78 2.18 -10.97
N THR A 77 -11.74 2.76 -11.67
CA THR A 77 -11.49 3.72 -12.76
C THR A 77 -10.82 5.00 -12.28
N LYS A 78 -10.88 5.31 -10.96
CA LYS A 78 -10.29 6.53 -10.41
C LYS A 78 -8.76 6.53 -10.54
N TRP A 79 -8.10 5.39 -10.42
CA TRP A 79 -6.65 5.30 -10.65
C TRP A 79 -6.30 4.65 -11.98
N THR A 80 -7.05 3.63 -12.43
CA THR A 80 -6.69 2.90 -13.66
C THR A 80 -6.80 3.76 -14.92
N SER A 81 -7.72 4.72 -14.99
CA SER A 81 -7.79 5.67 -16.11
C SER A 81 -6.58 6.63 -16.18
N GLN A 82 -5.83 6.74 -15.08
CA GLN A 82 -4.75 7.71 -14.93
C GLN A 82 -3.37 7.10 -15.16
N ILE A 83 -3.24 5.77 -15.30
CA ILE A 83 -1.91 5.15 -15.35
C ILE A 83 -1.21 5.33 -16.69
N ASN A 84 -1.94 5.49 -17.79
CA ASN A 84 -1.38 5.58 -19.14
C ASN A 84 -0.55 6.85 -19.39
N GLN A 85 -0.71 7.85 -18.53
CA GLN A 85 0.05 9.10 -18.58
C GLN A 85 1.33 9.07 -17.71
N LEU A 86 1.65 7.92 -17.11
CA LEU A 86 2.79 7.75 -16.19
C LEU A 86 3.93 6.97 -16.86
N ASP A 87 5.17 7.28 -16.50
CA ASP A 87 6.32 6.45 -16.89
C ASP A 87 6.59 5.32 -15.87
N TYR A 88 6.26 5.57 -14.60
CA TYR A 88 6.49 4.69 -13.46
C TYR A 88 5.24 4.63 -12.60
N LEU A 89 4.80 3.43 -12.24
CA LEU A 89 3.67 3.17 -11.35
C LEU A 89 4.13 2.31 -10.17
N ILE A 90 4.03 2.84 -8.96
CA ILE A 90 4.28 2.11 -7.73
C ILE A 90 2.93 1.76 -7.13
N ILE A 91 2.62 0.46 -7.05
CA ILE A 91 1.37 -0.06 -6.49
C ILE A 91 1.64 -0.75 -5.16
N SER A 92 0.78 -0.51 -4.18
CA SER A 92 0.91 -1.17 -2.88
C SER A 92 -0.37 -1.12 -2.05
N SER A 93 -0.68 -2.19 -1.31
CA SER A 93 -1.83 -2.26 -0.39
C SER A 93 -1.66 -3.43 0.59
N GLY A 94 -2.42 -3.40 1.69
CA GLY A 94 -2.67 -4.59 2.50
C GLY A 94 -3.36 -4.30 3.84
N HIS A 95 -3.01 -3.21 4.53
CA HIS A 95 -3.50 -2.99 5.90
C HIS A 95 -5.02 -2.80 5.98
N TRP A 96 -5.64 -2.26 4.93
CA TRP A 96 -7.08 -2.04 4.90
C TRP A 96 -7.87 -3.36 4.80
N PHE A 97 -7.25 -4.45 4.34
CA PHE A 97 -7.85 -5.78 4.33
C PHE A 97 -7.98 -6.42 5.71
N TYR A 98 -7.53 -5.77 6.80
CA TYR A 98 -7.83 -6.21 8.17
C TYR A 98 -9.13 -5.58 8.73
N ARG A 99 -9.87 -4.82 7.92
CA ARG A 99 -11.16 -4.24 8.28
C ARG A 99 -12.32 -5.17 7.89
N PRO A 100 -13.52 -4.95 8.46
CA PRO A 100 -14.74 -5.57 7.96
C PRO A 100 -15.04 -5.18 6.50
N LEU A 101 -15.21 -6.19 5.65
CA LEU A 101 -15.38 -6.02 4.20
C LEU A 101 -16.55 -6.86 3.68
N ILE A 102 -17.23 -6.35 2.65
CA ILE A 102 -18.23 -7.08 1.88
C ILE A 102 -17.72 -7.19 0.44
N PHE A 103 -17.78 -8.39 -0.13
CA PHE A 103 -17.25 -8.68 -1.45
C PHE A 103 -18.36 -8.96 -2.44
N TYR A 104 -18.21 -8.38 -3.62
CA TYR A 104 -19.08 -8.59 -4.76
C TYR A 104 -18.28 -9.07 -5.96
N GLU A 105 -18.87 -9.95 -6.75
CA GLU A 105 -18.36 -10.41 -8.04
C GLU A 105 -19.53 -10.55 -9.01
N ASN A 106 -19.36 -10.13 -10.26
CA ASN A 106 -20.42 -10.07 -11.27
C ASN A 106 -21.69 -9.38 -10.72
N GLU A 107 -21.48 -8.29 -9.97
CA GLU A 107 -22.53 -7.50 -9.31
C GLU A 107 -23.36 -8.25 -8.25
N LYS A 108 -22.89 -9.42 -7.79
CA LYS A 108 -23.57 -10.25 -6.79
C LYS A 108 -22.72 -10.40 -5.53
N LEU A 109 -23.39 -10.52 -4.37
CA LEU A 109 -22.72 -10.76 -3.09
C LEU A 109 -22.00 -12.12 -3.11
N SER A 110 -20.67 -12.10 -3.01
CA SER A 110 -19.85 -13.30 -2.85
C SER A 110 -19.74 -13.72 -1.37
N GLY A 111 -19.73 -12.74 -0.47
CA GLY A 111 -19.64 -12.95 0.97
C GLY A 111 -19.05 -11.73 1.67
N CYS A 112 -18.57 -11.92 2.89
CA CYS A 112 -17.96 -10.87 3.68
C CYS A 112 -16.76 -11.38 4.48
N GLN A 113 -16.03 -10.48 5.10
CA GLN A 113 -14.93 -10.76 5.98
C GLN A 113 -15.05 -9.88 7.23
N TYR A 114 -14.82 -10.47 8.40
CA TYR A 114 -14.94 -9.83 9.71
C TYR A 114 -16.28 -9.09 9.92
N CYS A 115 -17.36 -9.59 9.31
CA CYS A 115 -18.63 -8.86 9.30
C CYS A 115 -19.66 -9.41 10.29
N SER A 116 -19.60 -10.71 10.63
CA SER A 116 -20.55 -11.37 11.54
C SER A 116 -22.03 -11.11 11.17
N LEU A 117 -22.33 -10.90 9.89
CA LEU A 117 -23.69 -10.65 9.41
C LEU A 117 -24.44 -11.99 9.27
N PRO A 118 -25.71 -12.05 9.73
CA PRO A 118 -26.54 -13.24 9.50
C PRO A 118 -26.80 -13.42 8.00
N ASN A 119 -26.92 -14.68 7.56
CA ASN A 119 -27.20 -15.05 6.17
C ASN A 119 -26.17 -14.55 5.14
N THR A 120 -24.93 -14.25 5.57
CA THR A 120 -23.81 -13.90 4.68
C THR A 120 -22.66 -14.89 4.88
N THR A 121 -22.07 -15.37 3.78
CA THR A 121 -20.92 -16.26 3.84
C THR A 121 -19.70 -15.51 4.39
N GLU A 122 -19.16 -15.94 5.52
CA GLU A 122 -17.88 -15.45 6.05
C GLU A 122 -16.73 -16.07 5.24
N LEU A 123 -15.88 -15.22 4.69
CA LEU A 123 -14.76 -15.54 3.83
C LEU A 123 -13.45 -15.20 4.53
N PRO A 124 -12.40 -16.00 4.32
CA PRO A 124 -11.11 -15.75 4.95
C PRO A 124 -10.39 -14.56 4.31
N LEU A 125 -9.48 -13.93 5.06
CA LEU A 125 -8.75 -12.73 4.62
C LEU A 125 -8.02 -12.88 3.27
N HIS A 126 -7.46 -14.06 3.00
CA HIS A 126 -6.77 -14.32 1.74
C HIS A 126 -7.73 -14.23 0.54
N TYR A 127 -9.01 -14.56 0.70
CA TYR A 127 -9.97 -14.56 -0.42
C TYR A 127 -10.09 -13.17 -1.07
N GLY A 128 -10.39 -12.15 -0.26
CA GLY A 128 -10.56 -10.79 -0.74
C GLY A 128 -9.25 -10.21 -1.25
N TYR A 129 -8.17 -10.39 -0.49
CA TYR A 129 -6.87 -9.81 -0.81
C TYR A 129 -6.25 -10.40 -2.08
N THR A 130 -6.25 -11.74 -2.23
CA THR A 130 -5.76 -12.42 -3.43
C THR A 130 -6.46 -11.92 -4.68
N LYS A 131 -7.80 -11.87 -4.67
CA LYS A 131 -8.58 -11.40 -5.83
C LYS A 131 -8.36 -9.92 -6.12
N ALA A 132 -8.32 -9.07 -5.10
CA ALA A 132 -8.07 -7.64 -5.27
C ALA A 132 -6.72 -7.35 -5.92
N LEU A 133 -5.66 -8.02 -5.44
CA LEU A 133 -4.32 -7.89 -6.01
C LEU A 133 -4.27 -8.42 -7.44
N ARG A 134 -4.85 -9.60 -7.70
CA ARG A 134 -4.94 -10.19 -9.05
C ARG A 134 -5.61 -9.26 -10.04
N THR A 135 -6.78 -8.73 -9.69
CA THR A 135 -7.56 -7.80 -10.53
C THR A 135 -6.78 -6.53 -10.82
N SER A 136 -6.03 -6.03 -9.84
CA SER A 136 -5.24 -4.81 -9.99
C SER A 136 -3.98 -5.02 -10.84
N LEU A 137 -3.29 -6.15 -10.68
CA LEU A 137 -2.17 -6.53 -11.56
C LEU A 137 -2.65 -6.75 -12.99
N ARG A 138 -3.80 -7.40 -13.20
CA ARG A 138 -4.42 -7.55 -14.52
C ARG A 138 -4.70 -6.19 -15.17
N ALA A 139 -5.25 -5.23 -14.42
CA ALA A 139 -5.49 -3.87 -14.93
C ALA A 139 -4.20 -3.20 -15.42
N ILE A 140 -3.09 -3.38 -14.71
CA ILE A 140 -1.77 -2.88 -15.10
C ILE A 140 -1.29 -3.57 -16.37
N LEU A 141 -1.34 -4.90 -16.44
CA LEU A 141 -0.87 -5.66 -17.60
C LEU A 141 -1.68 -5.40 -18.88
N GLU A 142 -2.92 -4.95 -18.75
CA GLU A 142 -3.79 -4.63 -19.88
C GLU A 142 -3.63 -3.19 -20.37
N ASN A 143 -3.34 -2.24 -19.47
CA ASN A 143 -3.46 -0.81 -19.79
C ASN A 143 -2.13 -0.04 -19.71
N PHE A 144 -1.12 -0.54 -18.98
CA PHE A 144 0.09 0.23 -18.67
C PHE A 144 1.33 -0.25 -19.44
N THR A 145 2.05 0.68 -20.06
CA THR A 145 3.29 0.40 -20.84
C THR A 145 4.58 0.87 -20.13
N GLY A 146 4.47 1.58 -19.02
CA GLY A 146 5.60 2.03 -18.22
C GLY A 146 6.21 0.92 -17.36
N LEU A 147 7.03 1.30 -16.38
CA LEU A 147 7.56 0.38 -15.37
C LEU A 147 6.62 0.32 -14.16
N ALA A 148 5.95 -0.80 -13.96
CA ALA A 148 5.13 -1.07 -12.79
C ALA A 148 5.96 -1.76 -11.71
N ILE A 149 5.83 -1.29 -10.47
CA ILE A 149 6.54 -1.81 -9.30
C ILE A 149 5.52 -2.12 -8.21
N LEU A 150 5.37 -3.39 -7.87
CA LEU A 150 4.65 -3.80 -6.67
C LEU A 150 5.59 -3.65 -5.48
N ARG A 151 5.30 -2.72 -4.56
CA ARG A 151 5.96 -2.70 -3.25
C ARG A 151 5.29 -3.74 -2.36
N SER A 152 6.10 -4.63 -1.81
CA SER A 152 5.60 -5.63 -0.87
C SER A 152 5.06 -5.00 0.43
N PHE A 153 4.43 -5.82 1.25
CA PHE A 153 3.73 -5.43 2.46
C PHE A 153 4.66 -4.79 3.50
N SER A 154 4.18 -3.72 4.14
CA SER A 154 4.89 -3.06 5.24
C SER A 154 4.45 -3.69 6.57
N PRO A 155 5.34 -4.35 7.33
CA PRO A 155 4.96 -4.98 8.58
C PRO A 155 4.62 -3.94 9.67
N GLN A 156 3.68 -4.30 10.54
CA GLN A 156 3.41 -3.59 11.79
C GLN A 156 4.16 -4.23 12.96
N HIS A 157 4.46 -3.46 14.01
CA HIS A 157 5.25 -3.96 15.17
C HIS A 157 4.54 -3.77 16.52
N PHE A 158 3.27 -4.16 16.59
CA PHE A 158 2.56 -4.18 17.88
C PHE A 158 3.10 -5.29 18.80
N GLU A 159 3.46 -4.90 20.02
CA GLU A 159 3.86 -5.75 21.15
C GLU A 159 2.90 -5.54 22.32
N GLY A 160 2.73 -6.55 23.17
CA GLY A 160 1.83 -6.47 24.34
C GLY A 160 0.33 -6.52 24.03
N GLY A 161 -0.05 -6.56 22.74
CA GLY A 161 -1.44 -6.71 22.29
C GLY A 161 -1.60 -6.21 20.85
N PRO A 162 -2.76 -6.44 20.20
CA PRO A 162 -3.08 -5.82 18.92
C PRO A 162 -3.40 -4.32 19.08
N TRP A 163 -3.49 -3.63 17.94
CA TRP A 163 -3.78 -2.19 17.84
C TRP A 163 -5.01 -1.70 18.64
N ASN A 164 -6.02 -2.56 18.83
CA ASN A 164 -7.27 -2.23 19.54
C ASN A 164 -7.33 -2.77 20.98
N LYS A 165 -6.26 -3.40 21.48
CA LYS A 165 -6.21 -3.94 22.85
C LYS A 165 -4.95 -3.52 23.60
N GLY A 166 -4.48 -2.28 23.36
CA GLY A 166 -3.38 -1.68 24.10
C GLY A 166 -1.98 -2.09 23.61
N GLY A 167 -1.85 -2.60 22.38
CA GLY A 167 -0.54 -2.84 21.78
C GLY A 167 0.30 -1.58 21.64
N ASP A 168 1.62 -1.74 21.73
CA ASP A 168 2.61 -0.65 21.59
C ASP A 168 3.83 -1.12 20.77
N CYS A 169 4.64 -0.18 20.30
CA CYS A 169 5.88 -0.39 19.55
C CYS A 169 7.00 0.44 20.18
N ALA A 170 7.28 0.20 21.46
CA ALA A 170 8.22 1.00 22.25
C ALA A 170 9.71 0.69 21.98
N ARG A 171 10.02 -0.21 21.04
CA ARG A 171 11.41 -0.53 20.71
C ARG A 171 12.12 0.68 20.14
N THR A 172 13.38 0.86 20.51
CA THR A 172 14.20 2.02 20.12
C THR A 172 15.44 1.63 19.31
N ARG A 173 15.55 0.35 18.94
CA ARG A 173 16.63 -0.17 18.09
C ARG A 173 16.13 -1.25 17.14
N PRO A 174 16.81 -1.44 15.99
CA PRO A 174 16.57 -2.57 15.10
C PRO A 174 16.74 -3.92 15.80
N TYR A 175 16.13 -4.95 15.23
CA TYR A 175 16.44 -6.34 15.59
C TYR A 175 17.89 -6.67 15.25
N ARG A 176 18.55 -7.38 16.17
CA ARG A 176 19.87 -7.98 15.98
C ARG A 176 19.71 -9.39 15.41
N ARG A 177 20.77 -9.88 14.77
CA ARG A 177 20.81 -11.21 14.13
C ARG A 177 20.43 -12.37 15.06
N ASN A 178 20.68 -12.24 16.36
CA ASN A 178 20.41 -13.28 17.36
C ASN A 178 19.03 -13.14 18.04
N GLU A 179 18.22 -12.16 17.66
CA GLU A 179 16.90 -11.96 18.24
C GLU A 179 15.83 -12.71 17.43
N THR A 180 14.92 -13.35 18.15
CA THR A 180 13.73 -13.96 17.52
C THR A 180 12.74 -12.86 17.18
N ILE A 181 12.36 -12.81 15.91
CA ILE A 181 11.26 -11.96 15.45
C ILE A 181 9.96 -12.74 15.68
N PRO A 182 8.97 -12.16 16.38
CA PRO A 182 7.68 -12.80 16.56
C PRO A 182 7.05 -13.19 15.22
N GLU A 183 6.30 -14.29 15.19
CA GLU A 183 5.51 -14.64 14.02
C GLU A 183 4.43 -13.57 13.81
N VAL A 184 4.53 -12.83 12.71
CA VAL A 184 3.60 -11.74 12.40
C VAL A 184 2.61 -12.24 11.35
N SER A 185 1.31 -12.02 11.57
CA SER A 185 0.23 -12.33 10.62
C SER A 185 0.45 -11.74 9.22
N ASP A 186 1.25 -10.68 9.18
CA ASP A 186 1.65 -9.90 8.01
C ASP A 186 2.42 -10.72 6.97
N LEU A 187 3.10 -11.80 7.38
CA LEU A 187 3.82 -12.68 6.45
C LEU A 187 2.88 -13.41 5.50
N LYS A 188 1.63 -13.71 5.90
CA LYS A 188 0.65 -14.34 4.99
C LYS A 188 0.24 -13.41 3.84
N ILE A 189 0.11 -12.12 4.10
CA ILE A 189 -0.16 -11.12 3.06
C ILE A 189 1.03 -11.02 2.10
N HIS A 190 2.25 -11.06 2.65
CA HIS A 190 3.48 -11.08 1.84
C HIS A 190 3.55 -12.31 0.94
N ASP A 191 3.25 -13.52 1.47
CA ASP A 191 3.23 -14.74 0.67
C ASP A 191 2.24 -14.65 -0.50
N ILE A 192 1.02 -14.15 -0.25
CA ILE A 192 0.02 -13.92 -1.30
C ILE A 192 0.55 -12.93 -2.35
N GLN A 193 1.24 -11.86 -1.94
CA GLN A 193 1.84 -10.91 -2.88
C GLN A 193 2.88 -11.58 -3.76
N LEU A 194 3.73 -12.46 -3.20
CA LEU A 194 4.73 -13.19 -3.97
C LEU A 194 4.09 -14.16 -4.97
N GLU A 195 3.02 -14.85 -4.58
CA GLU A 195 2.30 -15.78 -5.45
C GLU A 195 1.61 -15.05 -6.62
N GLU A 196 0.81 -14.02 -6.33
CA GLU A 196 0.11 -13.26 -7.37
C GLU A 196 1.07 -12.46 -8.25
N PHE A 197 2.20 -11.98 -7.69
CA PHE A 197 3.25 -11.35 -8.48
C PHE A 197 3.86 -12.32 -9.48
N ARG A 198 4.22 -13.55 -9.06
CA ARG A 198 4.78 -14.57 -9.97
C ARG A 198 3.79 -14.92 -11.08
N ALA A 199 2.51 -15.09 -10.75
CA ALA A 199 1.48 -15.35 -11.75
C ALA A 199 1.35 -14.21 -12.77
N ALA A 200 1.40 -12.95 -12.31
CA ALA A 200 1.37 -11.78 -13.17
C ALA A 200 2.66 -11.63 -14.00
N GLU A 201 3.82 -11.99 -13.45
CA GLU A 201 5.11 -12.01 -14.14
C GLU A 201 5.10 -13.02 -15.29
N GLU A 202 4.61 -14.24 -15.05
CA GLU A 202 4.44 -15.26 -16.11
C GLU A 202 3.46 -14.84 -17.22
N GLU A 203 2.41 -14.06 -16.88
CA GLU A 203 1.51 -13.49 -17.88
C GLU A 203 2.18 -12.35 -18.66
N MET A 204 2.93 -11.50 -17.96
CA MET A 204 3.68 -10.39 -18.50
C MET A 204 4.73 -10.84 -19.52
N GLU A 205 5.46 -11.92 -19.24
CA GLU A 205 6.47 -12.50 -20.16
C GLU A 205 5.88 -12.96 -21.49
N LYS A 206 4.58 -13.27 -21.55
CA LYS A 206 3.88 -13.66 -22.79
C LYS A 206 3.52 -12.45 -23.66
N LYS A 207 3.67 -11.23 -23.14
CA LYS A 207 3.28 -9.97 -23.80
C LYS A 207 4.52 -9.10 -24.00
N MET A 208 4.78 -8.67 -25.23
CA MET A 208 5.94 -7.81 -25.50
C MET A 208 5.74 -6.40 -24.93
N GLY A 209 6.77 -5.84 -24.31
CA GLY A 209 6.83 -4.43 -23.92
C GLY A 209 6.27 -4.08 -22.54
N LEU A 210 5.75 -5.06 -21.79
CA LEU A 210 5.32 -4.85 -20.41
C LEU A 210 6.50 -4.98 -19.44
N ARG A 211 6.51 -4.17 -18.39
CA ARG A 211 7.55 -4.21 -17.33
C ARG A 211 6.90 -4.18 -15.96
N LEU A 212 7.00 -5.30 -15.26
CA LEU A 212 6.53 -5.48 -13.89
C LEU A 212 7.69 -5.93 -13.00
N ARG A 213 7.86 -5.29 -11.83
CA ARG A 213 8.91 -5.61 -10.85
C ARG A 213 8.38 -5.66 -9.43
N LEU A 214 9.02 -6.47 -8.60
CA LEU A 214 8.74 -6.57 -7.17
C LEU A 214 9.79 -5.80 -6.38
N MET A 215 9.35 -4.80 -5.62
CA MET A 215 10.17 -4.15 -4.60
C MET A 215 9.91 -4.82 -3.25
N ASN A 216 10.63 -5.92 -3.00
CA ASN A 216 10.47 -6.73 -1.79
C ASN A 216 11.18 -6.10 -0.59
N THR A 217 10.43 -5.35 0.21
CA THR A 217 10.94 -4.59 1.38
C THR A 217 10.55 -5.22 2.72
N THR A 218 9.61 -6.17 2.72
CA THR A 218 8.95 -6.69 3.94
C THR A 218 9.95 -7.17 4.97
N GLN A 219 10.91 -8.02 4.57
CA GLN A 219 11.91 -8.56 5.48
C GLN A 219 12.85 -7.50 6.06
N ALA A 220 13.27 -6.53 5.24
CA ALA A 220 14.12 -5.44 5.71
C ALA A 220 13.37 -4.56 6.73
N MET A 221 12.07 -4.33 6.52
CA MET A 221 11.25 -3.51 7.41
C MET A 221 10.85 -4.23 8.68
N LEU A 222 10.70 -5.55 8.63
CA LEU A 222 10.46 -6.39 9.81
C LEU A 222 11.61 -6.29 10.83
N LEU A 223 12.81 -5.93 10.37
CA LEU A 223 13.97 -5.70 11.23
C LEU A 223 13.96 -4.33 11.93
N ARG A 224 12.97 -3.48 11.66
CA ARG A 224 12.95 -2.06 12.06
C ARG A 224 11.78 -1.70 12.98
N PRO A 225 11.57 -2.41 14.12
CA PRO A 225 10.51 -2.04 15.06
C PRO A 225 10.74 -0.65 15.69
N ASP A 226 11.95 -0.10 15.57
CA ASP A 226 12.35 1.23 16.01
C ASP A 226 11.84 2.38 15.13
N GLY A 227 11.28 2.07 13.96
CA GLY A 227 10.90 3.06 12.96
C GLY A 227 9.52 3.66 13.09
N HIS A 228 8.69 3.14 13.99
CA HIS A 228 7.30 3.56 14.14
C HIS A 228 7.17 4.79 15.05
N PRO A 229 6.18 5.66 14.79
CA PRO A 229 5.95 6.82 15.64
C PRO A 229 5.32 6.45 17.00
N GLY A 230 4.68 5.29 17.12
CA GLY A 230 4.03 4.85 18.35
C GLY A 230 3.02 5.89 18.83
N ARG A 231 3.14 6.30 20.10
CA ARG A 231 2.30 7.36 20.70
C ARG A 231 2.40 8.74 20.03
N TYR A 232 3.39 8.96 19.17
CA TYR A 232 3.63 10.25 18.50
C TYR A 232 3.03 10.30 17.08
N GLY A 233 2.35 9.24 16.63
CA GLY A 233 1.75 9.19 15.29
C GLY A 233 0.49 10.05 15.14
N HIS A 234 -0.10 10.48 16.25
CA HIS A 234 -1.29 11.29 16.29
C HIS A 234 -1.13 12.46 17.27
N LEU A 235 -1.91 13.53 17.05
CA LEU A 235 -2.02 14.61 18.03
C LEU A 235 -2.61 14.02 19.32
N GLN A 236 -1.91 14.24 20.45
CA GLN A 236 -2.35 13.76 21.75
C GLN A 236 -3.52 14.59 22.24
N THR A 237 -4.74 14.16 21.90
CA THR A 237 -6.00 14.64 22.50
C THR A 237 -6.54 13.60 23.47
N GLU A 238 -7.42 13.98 24.40
CA GLU A 238 -8.02 13.04 25.37
C GLU A 238 -8.68 11.83 24.67
N GLU A 239 -9.28 12.02 23.49
CA GLU A 239 -9.92 10.98 22.67
C GLU A 239 -8.94 10.05 21.92
N VAL A 240 -7.73 10.53 21.61
CA VAL A 240 -6.75 9.84 20.74
C VAL A 240 -5.54 9.31 21.51
N SER A 241 -5.39 9.73 22.77
CA SER A 241 -4.26 9.42 23.67
C SER A 241 -3.97 7.92 23.91
N SER A 242 -4.88 7.02 23.51
CA SER A 242 -4.77 5.57 23.72
C SER A 242 -4.38 4.76 22.46
N ARG A 243 -4.15 5.40 21.30
CA ARG A 243 -3.85 4.70 20.05
C ARG A 243 -2.40 4.89 19.61
N ASN A 244 -1.57 3.87 19.83
CA ASN A 244 -0.23 3.81 19.27
C ASN A 244 -0.29 3.51 17.77
N ASP A 245 0.46 4.27 16.99
CA ASP A 245 0.65 4.00 15.57
C ASP A 245 1.92 3.18 15.37
N CYS A 246 1.72 1.86 15.23
CA CYS A 246 2.77 0.88 14.97
C CYS A 246 2.69 0.33 13.54
N ILE A 247 2.08 1.10 12.63
CA ILE A 247 1.85 0.73 11.23
C ILE A 247 2.63 1.69 10.33
N HIS A 248 2.49 3.00 10.54
CA HIS A 248 3.21 4.02 9.77
C HIS A 248 4.65 4.21 10.25
N TRP A 249 5.45 4.92 9.47
CA TRP A 249 6.88 5.12 9.71
C TRP A 249 7.19 6.60 9.95
N CYS A 250 8.07 6.85 10.92
CA CYS A 250 8.65 8.16 11.15
C CYS A 250 9.37 8.70 9.92
N LEU A 251 9.38 10.02 9.79
CA LEU A 251 10.15 10.76 8.79
C LEU A 251 11.06 11.79 9.48
N PRO A 252 12.38 11.78 9.25
CA PRO A 252 13.13 10.74 8.52
C PRO A 252 13.10 9.39 9.26
N GLY A 253 13.30 8.30 8.54
CA GLY A 253 13.18 6.95 9.12
C GLY A 253 13.45 5.80 8.14
N PRO A 254 13.16 4.55 8.53
CA PRO A 254 13.44 3.38 7.69
C PRO A 254 12.78 3.40 6.32
N ILE A 255 11.64 4.10 6.23
CA ILE A 255 10.89 4.28 4.99
C ILE A 255 11.66 5.07 3.92
N ASP A 256 12.65 5.87 4.31
CA ASP A 256 13.53 6.56 3.35
C ASP A 256 14.28 5.55 2.47
N THR A 257 14.63 4.37 3.01
CA THR A 257 15.28 3.29 2.26
C THR A 257 14.39 2.74 1.14
N TRP A 258 13.06 2.85 1.22
CA TRP A 258 12.20 2.44 0.10
C TRP A 258 12.42 3.32 -1.13
N ASN A 259 12.66 4.61 -0.92
CA ASN A 259 12.94 5.54 -2.00
C ASN A 259 14.37 5.37 -2.56
N ASP A 260 15.33 4.98 -1.71
CA ASP A 260 16.66 4.56 -2.18
C ASP A 260 16.59 3.31 -3.07
N ILE A 261 15.85 2.28 -2.63
CA ILE A 261 15.65 1.04 -3.40
C ILE A 261 14.92 1.36 -4.71
N LEU A 262 13.84 2.15 -4.66
CA LEU A 262 13.09 2.57 -5.85
C LEU A 262 14.00 3.27 -6.87
N LEU A 263 14.83 4.21 -6.41
CA LEU A 263 15.78 4.91 -7.28
C LEU A 263 16.77 3.93 -7.93
N GLN A 264 17.29 2.95 -7.17
CA GLN A 264 18.20 1.95 -7.73
C GLN A 264 17.51 1.07 -8.76
N MET A 265 16.30 0.58 -8.46
CA MET A 265 15.51 -0.23 -9.40
C MET A 265 15.27 0.52 -10.72
N MET A 266 14.90 1.81 -10.64
CA MET A 266 14.70 2.65 -11.82
C MET A 266 15.98 2.85 -12.65
N LYS A 267 17.14 2.94 -11.99
CA LYS A 267 18.43 3.10 -12.70
C LYS A 267 18.90 1.82 -13.39
N THR A 268 18.51 0.66 -12.87
CA THR A 268 18.91 -0.64 -13.42
C THR A 268 18.00 -1.12 -14.53
N GLU A 269 16.75 -0.67 -14.57
CA GLU A 269 15.83 -0.96 -15.68
C GLU A 269 16.20 -0.12 -16.91
N LYS A 270 16.61 -0.81 -17.98
CA LYS A 270 16.91 -0.22 -19.29
C LYS A 270 15.74 -0.42 -20.24
#